data_AF-A0A7K2L0Q8-F1
#
_entry.id   AF-A0A7K2L0Q8-F1
#
_cell.length_a   1.000
_cell.length_b   1.000
_cell.length_c   1.000
_cell.angle_alpha   90.00
_cell.angle_beta   90.00
_cell.angle_gamma   90.00
#
_symmetry.space_group_name_H-M   'P 1'
#
loop_
_entity.id
_entity.type
_entity.pdbx_description
1 polymer ?
#
loop_
_entity_poly.entity_id
_entity_poly.type
_entity_poly.pdbx_seq_one_letter_code
_entity_poly.pdbx_strand_id
1 'polypeptide(L)'
;GHIGLQNHGDGDDVSFRNIRIKQSGGQPGPRTGEVKGVNGKCLDVDNSQSADGTKIQLWTCNGTGAQKWTTGTDGTVKALGKCLDVSGGGTADGTKVQLWTCNGTGAQKWTPQSDGTVRNPQSAKCLDASGGVWNDGTPVHLWTCHTGANQKWT
;
A
#
# COMPACT_ATOMS: atom_id res chain seq x y z
N GLY A 1 5.11 13.81 17.80
CA GLY A 1 5.77 15.11 17.91
C GLY A 1 4.71 16.17 18.02
N HIS A 2 4.82 17.06 19.00
CA HIS A 2 3.86 18.14 19.20
C HIS A 2 4.49 19.43 18.70
N ILE A 3 3.73 20.28 18.01
CA ILE A 3 4.10 21.67 17.78
C ILE A 3 3.46 22.45 18.93
N GLY A 4 4.29 22.98 19.83
CA GLY A 4 3.85 23.86 20.90
C GLY A 4 4.08 25.31 20.50
N LEU A 5 3.04 26.14 20.63
CA LEU A 5 3.16 27.60 20.67
C LEU A 5 2.96 27.97 22.14
N GLN A 6 3.99 28.55 22.77
CA GLN A 6 3.89 29.03 24.14
C GLN A 6 4.17 30.53 24.16
N ASN A 7 3.27 31.26 24.80
CA ASN A 7 3.42 32.67 25.13
C ASN A 7 3.78 32.77 26.63
N HIS A 8 4.71 33.64 27.01
CA HIS A 8 5.24 33.77 28.38
C HIS A 8 4.88 35.14 28.98
N GLY A 9 3.59 35.49 29.00
CA GLY A 9 3.09 36.64 29.76
C GLY A 9 1.84 37.30 29.18
N ASP A 10 1.31 38.25 29.93
CA ASP A 10 0.18 39.09 29.53
C ASP A 10 0.68 40.26 28.67
N GLY A 11 0.11 40.44 27.47
CA GLY A 11 0.40 41.57 26.57
C GLY A 11 1.01 41.21 25.21
N ASP A 12 1.34 39.95 24.97
CA ASP A 12 1.89 39.49 23.69
C ASP A 12 0.78 39.09 22.71
N ASP A 13 0.51 39.94 21.71
CA ASP A 13 -0.37 39.63 20.59
C ASP A 13 0.35 38.73 19.58
N VAL A 14 -0.10 37.49 19.43
CA VAL A 14 0.43 36.56 18.43
C VAL A 14 -0.57 36.38 17.31
N SER A 15 -0.35 37.06 16.18
CA SER A 15 -1.18 36.91 14.99
C SER A 15 -0.48 36.06 13.93
N PHE A 16 -1.14 34.98 13.51
CA PHE A 16 -0.72 34.20 12.36
C PHE A 16 -1.74 34.31 11.24
N ARG A 17 -1.27 34.49 10.01
CA ARG A 17 -2.09 34.36 8.80
C ARG A 17 -1.44 33.36 7.86
N ASN A 18 -2.24 32.55 7.19
CA ASN A 18 -1.79 31.56 6.19
C ASN A 18 -0.86 30.45 6.72
N ILE A 19 -1.02 30.03 7.98
CA ILE A 19 -0.30 28.85 8.50
C ILE A 19 -0.77 27.60 7.76
N ARG A 20 0.16 26.92 7.09
CA ARG A 20 -0.05 25.60 6.49
C ARG A 20 0.93 24.62 7.14
N ILE A 21 0.40 23.69 7.91
CA ILE A 21 1.16 22.58 8.47
C ILE A 21 1.04 21.42 7.49
N LYS A 22 2.13 21.08 6.81
CA LYS A 22 2.26 19.82 6.09
C LYS A 22 3.13 18.93 6.97
N GLN A 23 2.68 17.72 7.29
CA GLN A 23 3.58 16.72 7.84
C GLN A 23 4.75 16.59 6.86
N SER A 24 5.95 17.02 7.27
CA SER A 24 7.16 16.78 6.49
C SER A 24 7.22 15.27 6.25
N GLY A 25 7.48 14.86 5.01
CA GLY A 25 7.36 13.50 4.50
C GLY A 25 8.32 12.48 5.13
N GLY A 26 8.35 12.39 6.47
CA GLY A 26 8.83 11.22 7.16
C GLY A 26 7.89 10.09 6.84
N GLN A 27 8.44 9.01 6.28
CA GLN A 27 7.75 7.73 6.19
C GLN A 27 7.00 7.52 7.51
N PRO A 28 5.67 7.40 7.46
CA PRO A 28 4.93 7.05 8.66
C PRO A 28 5.57 5.81 9.27
N GLY A 29 5.71 5.78 10.59
CA GLY A 29 5.99 4.53 11.28
C GLY A 29 5.02 3.43 10.81
N PRO A 30 5.34 2.14 11.02
CA PRO A 30 4.58 1.06 10.43
C PRO A 30 3.07 1.24 10.60
N ARG A 31 2.33 1.27 9.49
CA ARG A 31 0.87 1.37 9.51
C ARG A 31 0.28 0.03 9.15
N THR A 32 -0.65 -0.43 9.98
CA THR A 32 -1.41 -1.67 9.75
C THR A 32 -2.87 -1.33 9.52
N GLY A 33 -3.46 -1.87 8.46
CA GLY A 33 -4.86 -1.68 8.13
C GLY A 33 -5.27 -2.42 6.88
N GLU A 34 -6.54 -2.26 6.51
CA GLU A 34 -7.02 -2.64 5.19
C GLU A 34 -6.41 -1.73 4.13
N VAL A 35 -6.10 -2.29 2.97
CA VAL A 35 -5.71 -1.54 1.77
C VAL A 35 -6.86 -1.65 0.79
N LYS A 36 -7.60 -0.57 0.60
CA LYS A 36 -8.80 -0.55 -0.24
C LYS A 36 -8.41 -0.21 -1.67
N GLY A 37 -8.90 -1.00 -2.62
CA GLY A 37 -8.76 -0.80 -4.05
C GLY A 37 -10.09 -0.43 -4.72
N VAL A 38 -10.17 -0.75 -6.00
CA VAL A 38 -11.35 -0.48 -6.83
C VAL A 38 -12.62 -1.18 -6.30
N ASN A 39 -13.78 -0.56 -6.56
CA ASN A 39 -15.09 -1.00 -6.07
C ASN A 39 -15.20 -1.11 -4.54
N GLY A 40 -14.32 -0.45 -3.78
CA GLY A 40 -14.29 -0.51 -2.32
C GLY A 40 -13.87 -1.87 -1.77
N LYS A 41 -13.27 -2.74 -2.60
CA LYS A 41 -12.76 -4.05 -2.21
C LYS A 41 -11.37 -3.93 -1.59
N CYS A 42 -10.99 -4.92 -0.80
CA CYS A 42 -9.71 -4.94 -0.10
C CYS A 42 -8.67 -5.80 -0.84
N LEU A 43 -7.41 -5.41 -0.72
CA LEU A 43 -6.26 -6.25 -1.05
C LEU A 43 -6.25 -7.45 -0.09
N ASP A 44 -6.36 -8.65 -0.63
CA ASP A 44 -6.68 -9.86 0.13
C ASP A 44 -5.72 -11.00 -0.19
N VAL A 45 -5.28 -11.69 0.86
CA VAL A 45 -4.57 -12.98 0.74
C VAL A 45 -5.60 -14.09 0.55
N ASP A 46 -5.57 -14.74 -0.60
CA ASP A 46 -6.58 -15.73 -0.98
C ASP A 46 -6.78 -16.82 0.08
N ASN A 47 -8.03 -17.00 0.50
CA ASN A 47 -8.46 -17.95 1.53
C ASN A 47 -7.67 -17.88 2.85
N SER A 48 -7.06 -16.72 3.18
CA SER A 48 -6.17 -16.57 4.34
C SER A 48 -5.00 -17.57 4.38
N GLN A 49 -4.60 -18.12 3.23
CA GLN A 49 -3.52 -19.09 3.16
C GLN A 49 -2.16 -18.40 3.33
N SER A 50 -1.25 -19.02 4.07
CA SER A 50 0.10 -18.50 4.34
C SER A 50 1.19 -19.22 3.54
N ALA A 51 0.84 -20.06 2.58
CA ALA A 51 1.82 -20.74 1.72
C ALA A 51 2.53 -19.72 0.81
N ASP A 52 3.79 -20.00 0.47
CA ASP A 52 4.50 -19.20 -0.53
C ASP A 52 3.85 -19.38 -1.91
N GLY A 53 3.62 -18.26 -2.59
CA GLY A 53 2.93 -18.24 -3.88
C GLY A 53 1.41 -18.11 -3.76
N THR A 54 0.85 -17.98 -2.55
CA THR A 54 -0.58 -17.69 -2.38
C THR A 54 -0.96 -16.43 -3.16
N LYS A 55 -2.03 -16.52 -3.94
CA LYS A 55 -2.53 -15.43 -4.78
C LYS A 55 -2.96 -14.23 -3.93
N ILE A 56 -2.62 -13.03 -4.40
CA ILE A 56 -3.22 -11.79 -3.90
C ILE A 56 -4.36 -11.39 -4.83
N GLN A 57 -5.48 -11.00 -4.24
CA GLN A 57 -6.72 -10.74 -4.97
C GLN A 57 -7.46 -9.52 -4.42
N LEU A 58 -8.49 -9.09 -5.13
CA LEU A 58 -9.57 -8.28 -4.56
C LEU A 58 -10.57 -9.19 -3.85
N TRP A 59 -11.00 -8.76 -2.68
CA TRP A 59 -12.10 -9.39 -1.96
C TRP A 59 -12.92 -8.36 -1.20
N THR A 60 -14.20 -8.64 -0.98
CA THR A 60 -15.05 -7.83 -0.12
C THR A 60 -14.39 -7.67 1.26
N CYS A 61 -14.27 -6.42 1.72
CA CYS A 61 -13.63 -6.15 3.00
C CYS A 61 -14.37 -6.84 4.15
N ASN A 62 -13.65 -7.65 4.93
CA ASN A 62 -14.20 -8.54 5.94
C ASN A 62 -13.44 -8.50 7.29
N GLY A 63 -12.43 -7.63 7.42
CA GLY A 63 -11.69 -7.41 8.67
C GLY A 63 -10.79 -8.56 9.13
N THR A 64 -10.64 -9.62 8.32
CA THR A 64 -9.78 -10.77 8.65
C THR A 64 -8.29 -10.42 8.56
N GLY A 65 -7.43 -11.29 9.10
CA GLY A 65 -5.98 -11.13 9.01
C GLY A 65 -5.44 -11.13 7.58
N ALA A 66 -6.16 -11.73 6.62
CA ALA A 66 -5.80 -11.77 5.21
C ALA A 66 -5.88 -10.39 4.52
N GLN A 67 -6.58 -9.43 5.12
CA GLN A 67 -6.75 -8.08 4.58
C GLN A 67 -6.01 -7.03 5.39
N LYS A 68 -5.30 -7.44 6.46
CA LYS A 68 -4.52 -6.53 7.30
C LYS A 68 -3.08 -6.49 6.82
N TRP A 69 -2.73 -5.40 6.16
CA TRP A 69 -1.39 -5.17 5.63
C TRP A 69 -0.65 -4.15 6.47
N THR A 70 0.59 -4.50 6.83
CA THR A 70 1.53 -3.61 7.52
C THR A 70 2.52 -3.05 6.52
N THR A 71 2.53 -1.74 6.34
CA THR A 71 3.56 -1.03 5.57
C THR A 71 4.81 -0.86 6.43
N GLY A 72 5.93 -1.46 6.03
CA GLY A 72 7.22 -1.36 6.70
C GLY A 72 7.97 -0.08 6.32
N THR A 73 8.86 0.37 7.21
CA THR A 73 9.79 1.48 6.90
C THR A 73 10.83 1.10 5.85
N ASP A 74 11.04 -0.20 5.62
CA ASP A 74 11.92 -0.75 4.60
C ASP A 74 11.25 -0.88 3.21
N GLY A 75 10.03 -0.35 3.04
CA GLY A 75 9.26 -0.42 1.79
C GLY A 75 8.54 -1.74 1.58
N THR A 76 8.55 -2.67 2.54
CA THR A 76 7.73 -3.89 2.45
C THR A 76 6.26 -3.63 2.79
N VAL A 77 5.37 -4.45 2.25
CA VAL A 77 3.95 -4.49 2.63
C VAL A 77 3.66 -5.92 3.06
N LYS A 78 3.26 -6.12 4.32
CA LYS A 78 3.25 -7.44 4.96
C LYS A 78 1.87 -7.86 5.45
N ALA A 79 1.46 -9.09 5.16
CA ALA A 79 0.29 -9.73 5.75
C ALA A 79 0.65 -11.15 6.18
N LEU A 80 0.02 -11.65 7.25
CA LEU A 80 0.24 -13.01 7.76
C LEU A 80 1.74 -13.37 7.98
N GLY A 81 2.56 -12.38 8.36
CA GLY A 81 4.01 -12.55 8.56
C GLY A 81 4.85 -12.63 7.29
N LYS A 82 4.25 -12.46 6.10
CA LYS A 82 4.89 -12.55 4.78
C LYS A 82 4.74 -11.26 3.98
N CYS A 83 5.47 -11.16 2.89
CA CYS A 83 5.59 -9.97 2.06
C CYS A 83 4.70 -10.04 0.81
N LEU A 84 4.14 -8.90 0.42
CA LEU A 84 3.58 -8.65 -0.90
C LEU A 84 4.71 -8.70 -1.93
N ASP A 85 4.69 -9.67 -2.83
CA ASP A 85 5.84 -10.07 -3.63
C ASP A 85 5.47 -10.13 -5.12
N VAL A 86 6.37 -9.63 -5.96
CA VAL A 86 6.31 -9.82 -7.41
C VAL A 86 6.92 -11.17 -7.76
N SER A 87 6.11 -12.07 -8.32
CA SER A 87 6.52 -13.45 -8.58
C SER A 87 7.78 -13.54 -9.43
N GLY A 88 8.81 -14.20 -8.90
CA GLY A 88 10.12 -14.37 -9.54
C GLY A 88 10.88 -13.06 -9.79
N GLY A 89 10.46 -11.94 -9.21
CA GLY A 89 11.01 -10.62 -9.51
C GLY A 89 10.77 -10.15 -10.94
N GLY A 90 9.74 -10.69 -11.60
CA GLY A 90 9.41 -10.35 -12.98
C GLY A 90 9.11 -8.86 -13.18
N THR A 91 9.36 -8.36 -14.38
CA THR A 91 9.19 -6.93 -14.72
C THR A 91 8.20 -6.71 -15.86
N ALA A 92 7.57 -7.76 -16.37
CA ALA A 92 6.59 -7.67 -17.45
C ALA A 92 5.18 -7.36 -16.93
N ASP A 93 4.36 -6.74 -17.77
CA ASP A 93 2.91 -6.63 -17.52
C ASP A 93 2.29 -8.02 -17.39
N GLY A 94 1.40 -8.17 -16.42
CA GLY A 94 0.78 -9.46 -16.10
C GLY A 94 1.57 -10.31 -15.11
N THR A 95 2.77 -9.90 -14.67
CA THR A 95 3.51 -10.63 -13.64
C THR A 95 2.69 -10.70 -12.36
N LYS A 96 2.46 -11.92 -11.86
CA LYS A 96 1.63 -12.15 -10.67
C LYS A 96 2.20 -11.46 -9.44
N VAL A 97 1.31 -10.91 -8.61
CA VAL A 97 1.62 -10.52 -7.24
C VAL A 97 1.12 -11.60 -6.29
N GLN A 98 1.97 -12.01 -5.35
CA GLN A 98 1.77 -13.16 -4.49
C GLN A 98 2.17 -12.86 -3.05
N LEU A 99 1.75 -13.71 -2.12
CA LEU A 99 2.32 -13.75 -0.78
C LEU A 99 3.60 -14.59 -0.80
N TRP A 100 4.69 -14.06 -0.27
CA TRP A 100 5.97 -14.78 -0.21
C TRP A 100 6.75 -14.48 1.06
N THR A 101 7.52 -15.46 1.51
CA THR A 101 8.48 -15.32 2.60
C THR A 101 9.38 -14.10 2.35
N CYS A 102 9.47 -13.21 3.33
CA CYS A 102 10.24 -11.98 3.17
C CYS A 102 11.73 -12.31 2.97
N ASN A 103 12.31 -11.84 1.86
CA ASN A 103 13.67 -12.15 1.41
C ASN A 103 14.53 -10.91 1.15
N GLY A 104 13.97 -9.71 1.33
CA GLY A 104 14.71 -8.44 1.24
C GLY A 104 14.98 -7.96 -0.19
N THR A 105 14.54 -8.69 -1.21
CA THR A 105 14.74 -8.31 -2.63
C THR A 105 13.85 -7.15 -3.06
N GLY A 106 14.17 -6.55 -4.20
CA GLY A 106 13.37 -5.47 -4.81
C GLY A 106 11.95 -5.91 -5.22
N ALA A 107 11.71 -7.21 -5.40
CA ALA A 107 10.40 -7.77 -5.70
C ALA A 107 9.38 -7.54 -4.57
N GLN A 108 9.86 -7.27 -3.35
CA GLN A 108 9.03 -7.09 -2.15
C GLN A 108 8.95 -5.62 -1.71
N LYS A 109 9.42 -4.70 -2.56
CA LYS A 109 9.44 -3.26 -2.28
C LYS A 109 8.30 -2.57 -3.01
N TRP A 110 7.57 -1.73 -2.29
CA TRP A 110 6.44 -0.99 -2.81
C TRP A 110 6.47 0.44 -2.29
N THR A 111 6.13 1.38 -3.16
CA THR A 111 6.15 2.82 -2.86
C THR A 111 4.79 3.42 -3.23
N PRO A 112 3.95 3.74 -2.23
CA PRO A 112 2.74 4.52 -2.44
C PRO A 112 3.09 5.88 -3.06
N GLN A 113 2.33 6.29 -4.06
CA GLN A 113 2.47 7.56 -4.77
C GLN A 113 1.36 8.52 -4.36
N SER A 114 1.56 9.82 -4.58
CA SER A 114 0.55 10.85 -4.27
C SER A 114 -0.70 10.76 -5.14
N ASP A 115 -0.63 10.06 -6.27
CA ASP A 115 -1.75 9.85 -7.18
C ASP A 115 -2.58 8.60 -6.84
N GLY A 116 -2.30 7.95 -5.70
CA GLY A 116 -2.97 6.74 -5.24
C GLY A 116 -2.44 5.43 -5.82
N THR A 117 -1.47 5.46 -6.74
CA THR A 117 -0.83 4.22 -7.19
C THR A 117 0.15 3.67 -6.17
N VAL A 118 0.40 2.37 -6.21
CA VAL A 118 1.45 1.71 -5.42
C VAL A 118 2.43 1.08 -6.37
N ARG A 119 3.64 1.63 -6.45
CA ARG A 119 4.63 1.26 -7.46
C ARG A 119 5.68 0.31 -6.90
N ASN A 120 6.04 -0.73 -7.65
CA ASN A 120 7.23 -1.52 -7.37
C ASN A 120 8.45 -0.85 -8.01
N PRO A 121 9.46 -0.39 -7.22
CA PRO A 121 10.60 0.35 -7.77
C PRO A 121 11.47 -0.46 -8.74
N GLN A 122 11.60 -1.78 -8.55
CA GLN A 122 12.40 -2.65 -9.40
C GLN A 122 11.84 -2.77 -10.82
N SER A 123 10.53 -2.98 -10.95
CA SER A 123 9.87 -3.12 -12.25
C SER A 123 9.40 -1.80 -12.85
N ALA A 124 9.38 -0.72 -12.06
CA ALA A 124 8.77 0.55 -12.41
C ALA A 124 7.24 0.49 -12.64
N LYS A 125 6.58 -0.63 -12.34
CA LYS A 125 5.15 -0.91 -12.57
C LYS A 125 4.30 -0.77 -11.31
N CYS A 126 2.99 -0.71 -11.49
CA CYS A 126 2.03 -0.48 -10.43
C CYS A 126 1.30 -1.76 -10.02
N LEU A 127 0.90 -1.82 -8.75
CA LEU A 127 -0.02 -2.81 -8.20
C LEU A 127 -1.39 -2.60 -8.84
N ASP A 128 -1.90 -3.63 -9.53
CA ASP A 128 -3.08 -3.52 -10.39
C ASP A 128 -4.05 -4.68 -10.16
N ALA A 129 -5.33 -4.38 -9.97
CA ALA A 129 -6.39 -5.38 -10.03
C ALA A 129 -6.75 -5.70 -11.49
N SER A 130 -6.43 -6.93 -11.90
CA SER A 130 -6.41 -7.31 -13.31
C SER A 130 -7.77 -7.20 -14.02
N GLY A 131 -7.69 -6.84 -15.31
CA GLY A 131 -8.84 -6.77 -16.21
C GLY A 131 -9.73 -5.54 -16.00
N GLY A 132 -10.95 -5.60 -16.52
CA GLY A 132 -11.93 -4.50 -16.47
C GLY A 132 -13.19 -4.81 -15.64
N VAL A 133 -13.22 -5.98 -14.99
CA VAL A 133 -14.32 -6.41 -14.13
C VAL A 133 -13.72 -6.90 -12.81
N TRP A 134 -14.03 -6.18 -11.73
CA TRP A 134 -13.35 -6.33 -10.44
C TRP A 134 -14.30 -6.90 -9.38
N ASN A 135 -14.45 -8.22 -9.44
CA ASN A 135 -15.25 -9.02 -8.52
C ASN A 135 -14.37 -9.60 -7.40
N ASP A 136 -15.01 -10.25 -6.43
CA ASP A 136 -14.28 -11.08 -5.47
C ASP A 136 -13.52 -12.17 -6.20
N GLY A 137 -12.23 -12.31 -5.86
CA GLY A 137 -11.33 -13.25 -6.49
C GLY A 137 -10.50 -12.69 -7.64
N THR A 138 -10.75 -11.45 -8.09
CA THR A 138 -9.97 -10.81 -9.17
C THR A 138 -8.49 -10.75 -8.78
N PRO A 139 -7.57 -11.38 -9.54
CA PRO A 139 -6.15 -11.39 -9.20
C PRO A 139 -5.52 -10.01 -9.27
N VAL A 140 -4.50 -9.79 -8.43
CA VAL A 140 -3.62 -8.62 -8.48
C VAL A 140 -2.31 -8.99 -9.19
N HIS A 141 -1.85 -8.09 -10.06
CA HIS A 141 -0.64 -8.27 -10.85
C HIS A 141 0.14 -6.96 -11.00
N LEU A 142 1.32 -7.03 -11.61
CA LEU A 142 2.02 -5.85 -12.11
C LEU A 142 1.44 -5.42 -13.45
N TRP A 143 1.22 -4.11 -13.56
CA TRP A 143 0.86 -3.51 -14.83
C TRP A 143 1.49 -2.13 -15.00
N THR A 144 1.68 -1.71 -16.24
CA THR A 144 2.12 -0.37 -16.59
C THR A 144 1.25 0.65 -15.89
N CYS A 145 1.87 1.61 -15.19
CA CYS A 145 1.14 2.58 -14.39
C CYS A 145 0.22 3.46 -15.26
N HIS A 146 -1.03 3.63 -14.85
CA HIS A 146 -2.03 4.47 -15.48
C HIS A 146 -3.00 5.06 -14.45
N THR A 147 -3.97 5.86 -14.92
CA THR A 147 -4.92 6.59 -14.07
C THR A 147 -6.21 5.83 -13.77
N GLY A 148 -6.25 4.53 -14.07
CA GLY A 148 -7.44 3.69 -13.92
C GLY A 148 -7.70 3.37 -12.46
N ALA A 149 -8.98 3.21 -12.10
CA ALA A 149 -9.39 2.97 -10.71
C ALA A 149 -8.79 1.67 -10.12
N ASN A 150 -8.52 0.66 -10.95
CA ASN A 150 -7.90 -0.61 -10.57
C ASN A 150 -6.44 -0.53 -10.14
N GLN A 151 -5.79 0.63 -10.29
CA GLN A 151 -4.46 0.89 -9.75
C GLN A 151 -4.46 1.85 -8.57
N LYS A 152 -5.63 2.25 -8.09
CA LYS A 152 -5.75 3.19 -6.97
C LYS A 152 -5.99 2.43 -5.67
N TRP A 153 -5.14 2.69 -4.68
CA TRP A 153 -5.14 2.04 -3.39
C TRP A 153 -5.06 3.07 -2.26
N THR A 154 -5.84 2.87 -1.20
CA THR A 154 -5.92 3.76 -0.03
C THR A 154 -5.89 3.00 1.28
#